data_AF-A0A497ANP5-F1
#
_entry.id   AF-A0A497ANP5-F1
#
_cell.length_a   1.000
_cell.length_b   1.000
_cell.length_c   1.000
_cell.angle_alpha   90.00
_cell.angle_beta   90.00
_cell.angle_gamma   90.00
#
_symmetry.space_group_name_H-M   'P 1'
#
loop_
_entity.id
_entity.type
_entity.pdbx_description
1 polymer ?
#
loop_
_entity_poly.entity_id
_entity_poly.type
_entity_poly.pdbx_seq_one_letter_code
_entity_poly.pdbx_strand_id
1 'polypeptide(L)'
;MKDYRISRREALLLGGSALIQSLLPLPVIDEIKENHVPRMRLAAGPGESLQRVLLLYDSADPLSQMLYPQISMALDYAKIAHDDADIGPDARVADPSSYSAVAVAAESIWRLSDEEALKIKEYVAGGGNLAVLVRAWNPVLREVFGIQDRQEPEGILIESGLRFVADFFPGLQGLALEKQYVGMFSAMAATTVDGVQVLATSGDGQYPLLWRHKFGRGRVLYWNMDLLADREFRGFAVQSVLDVHTSAVMAIANVGLFHVDDFPAPASTRKLEPVAGEYDMSVVDFYYKVWFPDMMRLARKYGLHYLWIIPFNYNGLVEPPWDFDQWVHAKIELNGQEVPFCVYMSHQVAQGEHELALHGYDHQSLRLDWWMRDGIGEEEA
;
A
#
# COMPACT_ATOMS: atom_id res chain seq x y z
N MET A 1 -5.02 -12.68 34.60
CA MET A 1 -4.80 -13.05 33.19
C MET A 1 -6.14 -12.99 32.47
N LYS A 2 -6.40 -11.93 31.71
CA LYS A 2 -7.52 -11.89 30.76
C LYS A 2 -6.95 -12.38 29.42
N ASP A 3 -7.50 -13.46 28.89
CA ASP A 3 -7.18 -13.99 27.57
C ASP A 3 -7.57 -12.96 26.50
N TYR A 4 -6.59 -12.23 25.96
CA TYR A 4 -6.75 -11.52 24.69
C TYR A 4 -6.49 -12.51 23.55
N ARG A 5 -7.56 -13.18 23.12
CA ARG A 5 -7.55 -13.86 21.82
C ARG A 5 -7.80 -12.81 20.74
N ILE A 6 -6.72 -12.30 20.14
CA ILE A 6 -6.82 -11.53 18.90
C ILE A 6 -7.35 -12.51 17.84
N SER A 7 -8.54 -12.22 17.32
CA SER A 7 -9.13 -13.03 16.25
C SER A 7 -8.36 -12.81 14.95
N ARG A 8 -8.30 -13.82 14.07
CA ARG A 8 -7.66 -13.70 12.74
C ARG A 8 -8.20 -12.52 11.89
N ARG A 9 -9.39 -12.00 12.22
CA ARG A 9 -9.98 -10.81 11.57
C ARG A 9 -9.33 -9.49 12.02
N GLU A 10 -8.89 -9.39 13.28
CA GLU A 10 -8.26 -8.17 13.82
C GLU A 10 -6.80 -8.04 13.37
N ALA A 11 -6.09 -9.16 13.17
CA ALA A 11 -4.72 -9.15 12.65
C ALA A 11 -4.60 -8.61 11.21
N LEU A 12 -5.64 -8.77 10.39
CA LEU A 12 -5.69 -8.19 9.04
C LEU A 12 -5.93 -6.67 9.05
N LEU A 13 -6.66 -6.16 10.05
CA LEU A 13 -6.96 -4.72 10.20
C LEU A 13 -5.78 -3.96 10.82
N LEU A 14 -5.02 -4.58 11.72
CA LEU A 14 -3.88 -3.93 12.37
C LEU A 14 -2.63 -3.81 11.48
N GLY A 15 -2.55 -4.59 10.39
CA GLY A 15 -1.48 -4.45 9.39
C GLY A 15 -1.63 -3.25 8.43
N GLY A 16 -2.74 -2.52 8.50
CA GLY A 16 -3.06 -1.45 7.53
C GLY A 16 -3.63 -0.16 8.12
N SER A 17 -3.54 0.08 9.44
CA SER A 17 -4.21 1.25 10.06
C SER A 17 -3.38 2.01 11.09
N ALA A 18 -2.06 2.03 10.96
CA ALA A 18 -1.22 2.92 11.77
C ALA A 18 -0.29 3.75 10.88
N LEU A 19 -0.84 4.82 10.29
CA LEU A 19 -0.15 6.08 9.97
C LEU A 19 -1.15 7.05 9.33
N ILE A 20 -1.80 7.88 10.16
CA ILE A 20 -2.53 9.09 9.74
C ILE A 20 -1.79 10.30 10.31
N GLN A 21 -1.62 11.32 9.46
CA GLN A 21 -1.09 12.70 9.62
C GLN A 21 0.21 12.89 8.79
N SER A 22 0.27 13.77 7.79
CA SER A 22 -0.40 15.04 7.54
C SER A 22 -0.29 15.41 6.05
N LEU A 23 -1.32 16.06 5.49
CA LEU A 23 -1.43 16.54 4.11
C LEU A 23 -0.71 17.89 3.93
N LEU A 24 0.28 17.96 3.03
CA LEU A 24 0.68 19.15 2.24
C LEU A 24 1.43 18.67 0.97
N PRO A 25 1.38 19.42 -0.16
CA PRO A 25 1.96 18.99 -1.44
C PRO A 25 3.50 18.96 -1.38
N LEU A 26 4.08 17.84 -1.83
CA LEU A 26 5.53 17.68 -1.98
C LEU A 26 6.01 18.45 -3.22
N PRO A 27 7.18 19.11 -3.19
CA PRO A 27 7.81 19.65 -4.39
C PRO A 27 8.32 18.51 -5.28
N VAL A 28 8.24 18.72 -6.59
CA VAL A 28 8.76 17.84 -7.64
C VAL A 28 10.28 17.76 -7.47
N ILE A 29 10.78 16.58 -7.07
CA ILE A 29 12.21 16.27 -7.12
C ILE A 29 12.51 15.85 -8.55
N ASP A 30 13.27 16.68 -9.27
CA ASP A 30 13.79 16.33 -10.58
C ASP A 30 14.78 15.15 -10.48
N GLU A 31 14.58 14.19 -11.40
CA GLU A 31 15.47 13.08 -11.77
C GLU A 31 16.10 12.25 -10.64
N ILE A 32 15.31 11.36 -10.04
CA ILE A 32 15.86 10.03 -9.72
C ILE A 32 16.01 9.30 -11.05
N LYS A 33 17.24 9.18 -11.55
CA LYS A 33 17.55 8.28 -12.66
C LYS A 33 17.11 6.87 -12.26
N GLU A 34 16.01 6.41 -12.84
CA GLU A 34 15.54 5.03 -12.74
C GLU A 34 16.68 4.09 -13.13
N ASN A 35 17.32 3.48 -12.14
CA ASN A 35 18.12 2.30 -12.38
C ASN A 35 17.14 1.22 -12.87
N HIS A 36 17.10 1.04 -14.19
CA HIS A 36 16.36 -0.02 -14.87
C HIS A 36 16.64 -1.36 -14.17
N VAL A 37 15.70 -1.80 -13.32
CA VAL A 37 15.69 -3.18 -12.82
C VAL A 37 15.43 -4.06 -14.06
N PRO A 38 16.30 -5.02 -14.40
CA PRO A 38 16.10 -5.84 -15.58
C PRO A 38 14.77 -6.59 -15.49
N ARG A 39 13.82 -6.26 -16.38
CA ARG A 39 12.54 -6.98 -16.49
C ARG A 39 12.84 -8.43 -16.90
N MET A 40 12.62 -9.36 -15.98
CA MET A 40 12.83 -10.79 -16.23
C MET A 40 11.73 -11.31 -17.17
N ARG A 41 12.04 -11.40 -18.47
CA ARG A 41 11.17 -12.08 -19.45
C ARG A 41 11.25 -13.59 -19.22
N LEU A 42 10.31 -14.14 -18.46
CA LEU A 42 10.06 -15.58 -18.47
C LEU A 42 9.58 -15.95 -19.89
N ALA A 43 10.29 -16.85 -20.56
CA ALA A 43 9.84 -17.43 -21.82
C ALA A 43 8.76 -18.47 -21.52
N ALA A 44 7.61 -18.37 -22.19
CA ALA A 44 6.56 -19.39 -22.10
C ALA A 44 7.04 -20.68 -22.75
N GLY A 45 6.68 -21.82 -22.17
CA GLY A 45 6.71 -23.09 -22.89
C GLY A 45 5.71 -23.08 -24.07
N PRO A 46 5.91 -23.90 -25.11
CA PRO A 46 4.96 -23.96 -26.21
C PRO A 46 3.57 -24.40 -25.69
N GLY A 47 2.59 -23.49 -25.73
CA GLY A 47 1.20 -23.76 -25.38
C GLY A 47 0.71 -23.20 -24.03
N GLU A 48 1.57 -22.59 -23.21
CA GLU A 48 1.13 -21.91 -21.99
C GLU A 48 1.04 -20.40 -22.22
N SER A 49 -0.14 -19.80 -22.06
CA SER A 49 -0.23 -18.34 -21.98
C SER A 49 0.37 -17.91 -20.65
N LEU A 50 1.52 -17.23 -20.69
CA LEU A 50 2.02 -16.51 -19.51
C LEU A 50 0.92 -15.57 -19.01
N GLN A 51 0.72 -15.51 -17.69
CA GLN A 51 -0.09 -14.48 -17.06
C GLN A 51 0.57 -13.13 -17.35
N ARG A 52 0.14 -12.50 -18.44
CA ARG A 52 0.61 -11.23 -18.97
C ARG A 52 -0.59 -10.31 -19.20
N VAL A 53 -0.48 -9.11 -18.65
CA VAL A 53 -1.54 -8.10 -18.67
C VAL A 53 -1.18 -6.99 -19.67
N LEU A 54 -2.16 -6.53 -20.45
CA LEU A 54 -2.04 -5.27 -21.18
C LEU A 54 -2.63 -4.16 -20.31
N LEU A 55 -1.80 -3.24 -19.82
CA LEU A 55 -2.23 -2.11 -19.00
C LEU A 55 -2.43 -0.88 -19.90
N LEU A 56 -3.69 -0.47 -20.05
CA LEU A 56 -4.06 0.74 -20.79
C LEU A 56 -4.05 1.94 -19.85
N TYR A 57 -3.33 2.99 -20.22
CA TYR A 57 -3.26 4.26 -19.50
C TYR A 57 -3.32 5.42 -20.49
N ASP A 58 -3.55 6.65 -20.05
CA ASP A 58 -3.49 7.84 -20.91
C ASP A 58 -2.57 8.87 -20.28
N SER A 59 -1.45 9.18 -20.95
CA SER A 59 -0.49 10.17 -20.46
C SER A 59 -1.04 11.60 -20.45
N ALA A 60 -2.18 11.87 -21.09
CA ALA A 60 -2.87 13.16 -21.10
C ALA A 60 -4.07 13.23 -20.13
N ASP A 61 -4.43 12.14 -19.46
CA ASP A 61 -5.47 12.08 -18.43
C ASP A 61 -4.85 12.28 -17.03
N PRO A 62 -5.16 13.39 -16.31
CA PRO A 62 -4.59 13.66 -14.99
C PRO A 62 -4.86 12.54 -13.97
N LEU A 63 -6.03 11.90 -14.01
CA LEU A 63 -6.31 10.80 -13.09
C LEU A 63 -5.52 9.56 -13.48
N SER A 64 -5.39 9.28 -14.78
CA SER A 64 -4.54 8.19 -15.26
C SER A 64 -3.09 8.39 -14.87
N GLN A 65 -2.55 9.61 -14.89
CA GLN A 65 -1.19 9.91 -14.44
C GLN A 65 -0.97 9.58 -12.95
N MET A 66 -2.01 9.69 -12.12
CA MET A 66 -1.95 9.29 -10.72
C MET A 66 -2.12 7.77 -10.55
N LEU A 67 -3.06 7.18 -11.30
CA LEU A 67 -3.46 5.78 -11.18
C LEU A 67 -2.44 4.81 -11.79
N TYR A 68 -1.99 5.06 -13.01
CA TYR A 68 -1.09 4.17 -13.76
C TYR A 68 0.17 3.78 -12.97
N PRO A 69 0.89 4.71 -12.31
CA PRO A 69 2.06 4.36 -11.50
C PRO A 69 1.71 3.42 -10.33
N GLN A 70 0.52 3.57 -9.73
CA GLN A 70 0.09 2.67 -8.65
C GLN A 70 -0.18 1.26 -9.17
N ILE A 71 -0.88 1.14 -10.31
CA ILE A 71 -1.22 -0.16 -10.90
C ILE A 71 0.05 -0.87 -11.38
N SER A 72 0.91 -0.15 -12.12
CA SER A 72 2.19 -0.67 -12.62
C SER A 72 3.07 -1.19 -11.49
N MET A 73 3.28 -0.37 -10.44
CA MET A 73 4.04 -0.79 -9.25
C MET A 73 3.42 -1.98 -8.52
N ALA A 74 2.08 -2.04 -8.45
CA ALA A 74 1.37 -3.15 -7.81
C ALA A 74 1.60 -4.47 -8.57
N LEU A 75 1.54 -4.45 -9.91
CA LEU A 75 1.82 -5.61 -10.75
C LEU A 75 3.29 -6.06 -10.63
N ASP A 76 4.24 -5.12 -10.61
CA ASP A 76 5.67 -5.39 -10.43
C ASP A 76 5.99 -6.05 -9.07
N TYR A 77 5.35 -5.58 -8.00
CA TYR A 77 5.47 -6.19 -6.66
C TYR A 77 4.88 -7.59 -6.62
N ALA A 78 3.73 -7.80 -7.27
CA ALA A 78 3.07 -9.09 -7.37
C ALA A 78 3.74 -10.06 -8.36
N LYS A 79 4.76 -9.60 -9.11
CA LYS A 79 5.45 -10.34 -10.18
C LYS A 79 4.51 -10.79 -11.30
N ILE A 80 3.52 -9.95 -11.61
CA ILE A 80 2.62 -10.13 -12.74
C ILE A 80 3.22 -9.43 -13.95
N ALA A 81 3.50 -10.17 -15.02
CA ALA A 81 4.06 -9.56 -16.22
C ALA A 81 3.04 -8.62 -16.87
N HIS A 82 3.48 -7.45 -17.33
CA HIS A 82 2.62 -6.54 -18.06
C HIS A 82 3.38 -5.80 -19.16
N ASP A 83 2.65 -5.45 -20.21
CA ASP A 83 3.03 -4.44 -21.19
C ASP A 83 2.08 -3.25 -21.03
N ASP A 84 2.61 -2.05 -21.20
CA ASP A 84 1.87 -0.80 -20.99
C ASP A 84 1.60 -0.15 -22.35
N ALA A 85 0.37 0.31 -22.56
CA ALA A 85 -0.03 1.00 -23.79
C ALA A 85 -0.73 2.30 -23.46
N ASP A 86 -0.15 3.40 -23.97
CA ASP A 86 -0.76 4.72 -23.91
C ASP A 86 -1.93 4.79 -24.90
N ILE A 87 -3.13 5.09 -24.39
CA ILE A 87 -4.38 5.23 -25.13
C ILE A 87 -4.81 6.69 -25.29
N GLY A 88 -3.86 7.63 -25.17
CA GLY A 88 -4.09 9.05 -25.45
C GLY A 88 -4.58 9.33 -26.88
N PRO A 89 -4.68 10.61 -27.26
CA PRO A 89 -5.20 11.01 -28.57
C PRO A 89 -4.52 10.27 -29.73
N ASP A 90 -5.31 9.75 -30.68
CA ASP A 90 -4.87 8.98 -31.85
C ASP A 90 -4.23 7.61 -31.57
N ALA A 91 -4.32 7.10 -30.33
CA ALA A 91 -3.77 5.81 -29.98
C ALA A 91 -4.47 4.65 -30.70
N ARG A 92 -3.67 3.61 -31.00
CA ARG A 92 -4.16 2.31 -31.48
C ARG A 92 -3.96 1.30 -30.39
N VAL A 93 -5.03 0.65 -29.96
CA VAL A 93 -4.95 -0.42 -28.97
C VAL A 93 -4.25 -1.60 -29.64
N ALA A 94 -3.16 -2.06 -29.05
CA ALA A 94 -2.48 -3.28 -29.46
C ALA A 94 -3.46 -4.46 -29.43
N ASP A 95 -3.25 -5.49 -30.25
CA ASP A 95 -4.13 -6.65 -30.27
C ASP A 95 -4.18 -7.33 -28.88
N PRO A 96 -5.32 -7.26 -28.17
CA PRO A 96 -5.43 -7.80 -26.82
C PRO A 96 -5.42 -9.33 -26.80
N SER A 97 -5.55 -10.01 -27.95
CA SER A 97 -5.66 -11.48 -28.05
C SER A 97 -4.46 -12.24 -27.49
N SER A 98 -3.29 -11.61 -27.47
CA SER A 98 -2.04 -12.18 -26.92
C SER A 98 -1.91 -12.06 -25.41
N TYR A 99 -2.84 -11.37 -24.74
CA TYR A 99 -2.81 -11.08 -23.31
C TYR A 99 -3.83 -11.92 -22.54
N SER A 100 -3.43 -12.35 -21.35
CA SER A 100 -4.29 -13.10 -20.42
C SER A 100 -5.38 -12.22 -19.80
N ALA A 101 -5.14 -10.91 -19.70
CA ALA A 101 -6.12 -9.90 -19.32
C ALA A 101 -5.73 -8.52 -19.88
N VAL A 102 -6.72 -7.65 -19.99
CA VAL A 102 -6.56 -6.21 -20.19
C VAL A 102 -6.92 -5.51 -18.88
N ALA A 103 -6.08 -4.57 -18.44
CA ALA A 103 -6.35 -3.68 -17.32
C ALA A 103 -6.51 -2.25 -17.83
N VAL A 104 -7.52 -1.53 -17.37
CA VAL A 104 -7.80 -0.15 -17.78
C VAL A 104 -7.59 0.79 -16.60
N ALA A 105 -6.65 1.72 -16.74
CA ALA A 105 -6.28 2.73 -15.76
C ALA A 105 -6.47 4.17 -16.28
N ALA A 106 -7.42 4.37 -17.20
CA ALA A 106 -7.72 5.66 -17.81
C ALA A 106 -9.23 5.85 -17.98
N GLU A 107 -9.76 6.98 -17.52
CA GLU A 107 -11.16 7.35 -17.73
C GLU A 107 -11.40 7.80 -19.15
N SER A 108 -10.38 8.42 -19.75
CA SER A 108 -10.36 8.90 -21.13
C SER A 108 -10.53 7.80 -22.18
N ILE A 109 -10.70 6.52 -21.79
CA ILE A 109 -11.11 5.44 -22.70
C ILE A 109 -12.42 5.76 -23.46
N TRP A 110 -13.22 6.71 -23.00
CA TRP A 110 -14.36 7.25 -23.76
C TRP A 110 -13.94 7.88 -25.10
N ARG A 111 -12.68 8.31 -25.24
CA ARG A 111 -12.10 8.93 -26.45
C ARG A 111 -11.67 7.93 -27.51
N LEU A 112 -11.56 6.64 -27.17
CA LEU A 112 -11.25 5.62 -28.17
C LEU A 112 -12.26 5.69 -29.31
N SER A 113 -11.77 5.53 -30.54
CA SER A 113 -12.66 5.36 -31.69
C SER A 113 -13.52 4.10 -31.51
N ASP A 114 -14.68 4.08 -32.15
CA ASP A 114 -15.56 2.91 -32.13
C ASP A 114 -14.84 1.63 -32.59
N GLU A 115 -13.91 1.74 -33.53
CA GLU A 115 -13.09 0.63 -34.02
C GLU A 115 -12.17 0.07 -32.93
N GLU A 116 -11.45 0.93 -32.22
CA GLU A 116 -10.54 0.51 -31.14
C GLU A 116 -11.30 -0.04 -29.93
N ALA A 117 -12.42 0.60 -29.57
CA ALA A 117 -13.31 0.12 -28.53
C ALA A 117 -13.93 -1.25 -28.90
N LEU A 118 -14.25 -1.47 -30.18
CA LEU A 118 -14.79 -2.75 -30.66
C LEU A 118 -13.78 -3.90 -30.50
N LYS A 119 -12.48 -3.66 -30.69
CA LYS A 119 -11.44 -4.69 -30.46
C LYS A 119 -11.46 -5.20 -29.02
N ILE A 120 -11.58 -4.31 -28.04
CA ILE A 120 -11.69 -4.67 -26.62
C ILE A 120 -13.00 -5.46 -26.39
N LYS A 121 -14.11 -4.99 -26.96
CA LYS A 121 -15.41 -5.66 -26.86
C LYS A 121 -15.37 -7.09 -27.40
N GLU A 122 -14.79 -7.29 -28.58
CA GLU A 122 -14.66 -8.60 -29.23
C GLU A 122 -13.72 -9.53 -28.45
N TYR A 123 -12.62 -9.00 -27.92
CA TYR A 123 -11.71 -9.72 -27.03
C TYR A 123 -12.44 -10.29 -25.82
N VAL A 124 -13.17 -9.45 -25.08
CA VAL A 124 -13.92 -9.90 -23.90
C VAL A 124 -15.02 -10.88 -24.31
N ALA A 125 -15.79 -10.58 -25.36
CA ALA A 125 -16.82 -11.50 -25.87
C ALA A 125 -16.25 -12.89 -26.21
N GLY A 126 -15.03 -12.92 -26.75
CA GLY A 126 -14.29 -14.11 -27.13
C GLY A 126 -13.80 -14.96 -25.95
N GLY A 127 -13.76 -14.43 -24.73
CA GLY A 127 -13.23 -15.09 -23.53
C GLY A 127 -12.11 -14.34 -22.83
N GLY A 128 -11.74 -13.16 -23.33
CA GLY A 128 -10.76 -12.29 -22.70
C GLY A 128 -11.20 -11.78 -21.33
N ASN A 129 -10.23 -11.46 -20.48
CA ASN A 129 -10.47 -10.97 -19.13
C ASN A 129 -10.21 -9.46 -19.07
N LEU A 130 -11.07 -8.71 -18.40
CA LEU A 130 -11.00 -7.25 -18.35
C LEU A 130 -11.14 -6.73 -16.92
N ALA A 131 -10.11 -6.05 -16.41
CA ALA A 131 -10.16 -5.33 -15.15
C ALA A 131 -10.20 -3.82 -15.41
N VAL A 132 -11.34 -3.19 -15.19
CA VAL A 132 -11.48 -1.73 -15.28
C VAL A 132 -11.29 -1.15 -13.88
N LEU A 133 -10.19 -0.42 -13.70
CA LEU A 133 -9.66 -0.03 -12.39
C LEU A 133 -9.98 1.43 -12.02
N VAL A 134 -10.92 2.03 -12.75
CA VAL A 134 -11.35 3.42 -12.60
C VAL A 134 -12.77 3.57 -13.16
N ARG A 135 -13.49 4.64 -12.77
CA ARG A 135 -14.84 4.97 -13.24
C ARG A 135 -14.88 5.39 -14.72
N ALA A 136 -14.53 4.47 -15.61
CA ALA A 136 -14.45 4.66 -17.04
C ALA A 136 -15.78 4.41 -17.75
N TRP A 137 -16.11 5.22 -18.75
CA TRP A 137 -17.28 5.02 -19.60
C TRP A 137 -16.88 5.03 -21.07
N ASN A 138 -17.61 4.31 -21.92
CA ASN A 138 -17.47 4.39 -23.38
C ASN A 138 -18.77 3.84 -24.02
N PRO A 139 -19.35 4.47 -25.05
CA PRO A 139 -20.64 4.09 -25.61
C PRO A 139 -20.66 2.69 -26.23
N VAL A 140 -19.53 2.19 -26.73
CA VAL A 140 -19.36 0.85 -27.30
C VAL A 140 -19.14 -0.20 -26.21
N LEU A 141 -18.41 0.16 -25.14
CA LEU A 141 -18.01 -0.74 -24.05
C LEU A 141 -18.95 -0.74 -22.84
N ARG A 142 -19.92 0.17 -22.72
CA ARG A 142 -20.79 0.26 -21.53
C ARG A 142 -21.39 -1.09 -21.09
N GLU A 143 -21.85 -1.91 -22.03
CA GLU A 143 -22.41 -3.23 -21.74
C GLU A 143 -21.33 -4.22 -21.28
N VAL A 144 -20.11 -4.11 -21.81
CA VAL A 144 -18.95 -4.88 -21.35
C VAL A 144 -18.62 -4.52 -19.91
N PHE A 145 -18.67 -3.23 -19.58
CA PHE A 145 -18.46 -2.72 -18.23
C PHE A 145 -19.62 -3.08 -17.27
N GLY A 146 -20.73 -3.60 -17.78
CA GLY A 146 -21.91 -3.92 -16.99
C GLY A 146 -22.75 -2.68 -16.63
N ILE A 147 -22.64 -1.59 -17.40
CA ILE A 147 -23.41 -0.34 -17.25
C ILE A 147 -24.58 -0.34 -18.23
N GLN A 148 -25.78 -0.10 -17.70
CA GLN A 148 -27.03 -0.04 -18.46
C GLN A 148 -27.26 1.32 -19.12
N ASP A 149 -26.73 2.40 -18.54
CA ASP A 149 -26.94 3.77 -18.99
C ASP A 149 -26.44 3.98 -20.42
N ARG A 150 -27.32 4.47 -21.29
CA ARG A 150 -27.01 4.71 -22.70
C ARG A 150 -26.15 5.96 -22.91
N GLN A 151 -26.22 6.89 -21.96
CA GLN A 151 -25.39 8.09 -21.87
C GLN A 151 -24.38 7.90 -20.74
N GLU A 152 -23.36 8.74 -20.72
CA GLU A 152 -22.42 8.79 -19.59
C GLU A 152 -23.21 9.11 -18.30
N PRO A 153 -23.14 8.26 -17.26
CA PRO A 153 -23.82 8.54 -16.01
C PRO A 153 -23.20 9.75 -15.31
N GLU A 154 -24.00 10.42 -14.49
CA GLU A 154 -23.58 11.62 -13.78
C GLU A 154 -22.44 11.30 -12.79
N GLY A 155 -21.42 12.16 -12.76
CA GLY A 155 -20.36 12.10 -11.75
C GLY A 155 -20.88 12.50 -10.38
N ILE A 156 -20.58 11.70 -9.36
CA ILE A 156 -21.03 11.90 -7.98
C ILE A 156 -19.87 11.82 -7.01
N LEU A 157 -20.01 12.49 -5.87
CA LEU A 157 -19.04 12.46 -4.78
C LEU A 157 -19.57 11.58 -3.64
N ILE A 158 -18.79 10.60 -3.22
CA ILE A 158 -19.16 9.67 -2.14
C ILE A 158 -18.55 10.14 -0.83
N GLU A 159 -19.41 10.36 0.17
CA GLU A 159 -19.00 10.72 1.53
C GLU A 159 -19.39 9.68 2.59
N SER A 160 -20.20 8.69 2.22
CA SER A 160 -20.70 7.67 3.16
C SER A 160 -19.70 6.54 3.43
N GLY A 161 -18.55 6.52 2.74
CA GLY A 161 -17.55 5.45 2.81
C GLY A 161 -17.84 4.31 1.83
N LEU A 162 -17.18 3.16 2.03
CA LEU A 162 -17.25 1.98 1.17
C LEU A 162 -17.72 0.77 1.99
N ARG A 163 -18.61 -0.06 1.44
CA ARG A 163 -19.07 -1.31 2.08
C ARG A 163 -18.94 -2.48 1.13
N PHE A 164 -18.24 -3.54 1.55
CA PHE A 164 -18.18 -4.80 0.81
C PHE A 164 -19.39 -5.66 1.14
N VAL A 165 -20.22 -5.92 0.13
CA VAL A 165 -21.45 -6.74 0.26
C VAL A 165 -21.24 -8.19 -0.16
N ALA A 166 -20.11 -8.50 -0.81
CA ALA A 166 -19.66 -9.84 -1.12
C ALA A 166 -18.14 -9.95 -0.96
N ASP A 167 -17.63 -11.18 -0.93
CA ASP A 167 -16.19 -11.42 -0.94
C ASP A 167 -15.59 -11.08 -2.32
N PHE A 168 -14.85 -9.99 -2.37
CA PHE A 168 -13.93 -9.69 -3.46
C PHE A 168 -12.66 -10.55 -3.32
N PHE A 169 -12.15 -10.69 -2.10
CA PHE A 169 -11.21 -11.71 -1.66
C PHE A 169 -11.61 -12.23 -0.27
N PRO A 170 -11.09 -13.39 0.19
CA PRO A 170 -11.61 -14.06 1.38
C PRO A 170 -11.63 -13.17 2.63
N GLY A 171 -12.82 -12.99 3.20
CA GLY A 171 -13.01 -12.30 4.48
C GLY A 171 -13.37 -10.82 4.38
N LEU A 172 -13.54 -10.28 3.17
CA LEU A 172 -13.99 -8.90 2.96
C LEU A 172 -15.49 -8.70 3.17
N GLN A 173 -16.31 -9.72 2.96
CA GLN A 173 -17.76 -9.57 3.06
C GLN A 173 -18.16 -9.02 4.43
N GLY A 174 -18.89 -7.90 4.40
CA GLY A 174 -19.35 -7.18 5.59
C GLY A 174 -18.36 -6.13 6.12
N LEU A 175 -17.15 -6.02 5.57
CA LEU A 175 -16.24 -4.93 5.89
C LEU A 175 -16.85 -3.60 5.40
N ALA A 176 -16.84 -2.62 6.29
CA ALA A 176 -17.20 -1.24 5.98
C ALA A 176 -16.01 -0.35 6.31
N LEU A 177 -15.61 0.48 5.35
CA LEU A 177 -14.60 1.51 5.49
C LEU A 177 -15.32 2.85 5.58
N GLU A 178 -15.32 3.43 6.78
CA GLU A 178 -15.92 4.74 7.03
C GLU A 178 -15.12 5.86 6.34
N LYS A 179 -15.77 7.02 6.13
CA LYS A 179 -15.17 8.22 5.52
C LYS A 179 -13.80 8.59 6.08
N GLN A 180 -13.58 8.39 7.38
CA GLN A 180 -12.30 8.71 8.03
C GLN A 180 -11.12 7.86 7.55
N TYR A 181 -11.39 6.70 6.94
CA TYR A 181 -10.36 5.79 6.43
C TYR A 181 -10.14 5.92 4.93
N VAL A 182 -11.18 6.26 4.16
CA VAL A 182 -11.12 6.31 2.68
C VAL A 182 -11.27 7.71 2.10
N GLY A 183 -11.49 8.72 2.94
CA GLY A 183 -11.73 10.08 2.51
C GLY A 183 -13.04 10.24 1.71
N MET A 184 -13.06 11.26 0.86
CA MET A 184 -14.10 11.49 -0.14
C MET A 184 -13.55 11.08 -1.50
N PHE A 185 -14.34 10.39 -2.30
CA PHE A 185 -13.91 9.85 -3.59
C PHE A 185 -15.02 9.96 -4.61
N SER A 186 -14.66 9.99 -5.89
CA SER A 186 -15.61 10.22 -6.98
C SER A 186 -16.08 8.88 -7.55
N ALA A 187 -17.33 8.83 -7.98
CA ALA A 187 -17.96 7.69 -8.65
C ALA A 187 -18.87 8.19 -9.77
N MET A 188 -19.48 7.29 -10.53
CA MET A 188 -20.61 7.62 -11.40
C MET A 188 -21.91 7.08 -10.79
N ALA A 189 -23.03 7.79 -10.96
CA ALA A 189 -24.37 7.32 -10.62
C ALA A 189 -24.87 6.27 -11.64
N ALA A 190 -24.08 5.22 -11.85
CA ALA A 190 -24.31 4.19 -12.86
C ALA A 190 -25.37 3.18 -12.41
N THR A 191 -26.28 2.86 -13.32
CA THR A 191 -27.18 1.71 -13.22
C THR A 191 -26.50 0.51 -13.85
N THR A 192 -26.42 -0.59 -13.10
CA THR A 192 -25.82 -1.82 -13.60
C THR A 192 -26.80 -2.64 -14.44
N VAL A 193 -26.29 -3.38 -15.43
CA VAL A 193 -27.09 -4.37 -16.17
C VAL A 193 -27.52 -5.55 -15.29
N ASP A 194 -28.56 -6.26 -15.72
CA ASP A 194 -28.99 -7.49 -15.04
C ASP A 194 -27.87 -8.54 -15.00
N GLY A 195 -27.75 -9.22 -13.87
CA GLY A 195 -26.81 -10.34 -13.69
C GLY A 195 -25.38 -9.96 -13.31
N VAL A 196 -25.08 -8.67 -13.07
CA VAL A 196 -23.83 -8.30 -12.38
C VAL A 196 -23.85 -8.81 -10.94
N GLN A 197 -22.67 -9.14 -10.41
CA GLN A 197 -22.49 -9.38 -8.99
C GLN A 197 -21.85 -8.14 -8.36
N VAL A 198 -22.63 -7.33 -7.66
CA VAL A 198 -22.10 -6.21 -6.87
C VAL A 198 -21.27 -6.76 -5.71
N LEU A 199 -20.03 -6.30 -5.61
CA LEU A 199 -19.09 -6.67 -4.55
C LEU A 199 -18.98 -5.59 -3.49
N ALA A 200 -19.09 -4.32 -3.88
CA ALA A 200 -19.08 -3.19 -2.96
C ALA A 200 -20.04 -2.07 -3.38
N THR A 201 -20.54 -1.35 -2.37
CA THR A 201 -21.43 -0.20 -2.51
C THR A 201 -20.88 1.00 -1.73
N SER A 202 -21.45 2.18 -1.94
CA SER A 202 -21.31 3.28 -1.00
C SER A 202 -21.75 2.84 0.41
N GLY A 203 -21.26 3.50 1.46
CA GLY A 203 -21.51 3.07 2.84
C GLY A 203 -22.98 3.06 3.25
N ASP A 204 -23.79 3.94 2.62
CA ASP A 204 -25.25 4.01 2.71
C ASP A 204 -25.99 2.99 1.80
N GLY A 205 -25.26 2.27 0.94
CA GLY A 205 -25.79 1.26 0.03
C GLY A 205 -26.44 1.80 -1.25
N GLN A 206 -26.41 3.10 -1.50
CA GLN A 206 -27.11 3.71 -2.65
C GLN A 206 -26.45 3.42 -4.00
N TYR A 207 -25.12 3.44 -4.06
CA TYR A 207 -24.39 3.37 -5.33
C TYR A 207 -23.54 2.09 -5.40
N PRO A 208 -23.62 1.30 -6.49
CA PRO A 208 -22.67 0.22 -6.73
C PRO A 208 -21.30 0.82 -7.08
N LEU A 209 -20.25 0.34 -6.41
CA LEU A 209 -18.89 0.88 -6.55
C LEU A 209 -17.89 -0.14 -7.09
N LEU A 210 -18.16 -1.43 -6.93
CA LEU A 210 -17.36 -2.51 -7.48
C LEU A 210 -18.25 -3.68 -7.85
N TRP A 211 -18.11 -4.23 -9.05
CA TRP A 211 -18.88 -5.41 -9.46
C TRP A 211 -18.13 -6.32 -10.43
N ARG A 212 -18.55 -7.59 -10.44
CA ARG A 212 -18.19 -8.57 -11.48
C ARG A 212 -19.29 -8.64 -12.52
N HIS A 213 -18.90 -8.78 -13.78
CA HIS A 213 -19.79 -9.01 -14.90
C HIS A 213 -19.23 -10.10 -15.83
N LYS A 214 -20.11 -10.72 -16.60
CA LYS A 214 -19.75 -11.63 -17.68
C LYS A 214 -20.28 -11.08 -18.99
N PHE A 215 -19.39 -10.87 -19.94
CA PHE A 215 -19.75 -10.41 -21.28
C PHE A 215 -19.26 -11.43 -22.31
N GLY A 216 -20.20 -12.07 -23.03
CA GLY A 216 -19.89 -13.24 -23.85
C GLY A 216 -19.28 -14.36 -23.02
N ARG A 217 -18.06 -14.80 -23.36
CA ARG A 217 -17.29 -15.77 -22.57
C ARG A 217 -16.32 -15.14 -21.58
N GLY A 218 -16.13 -13.82 -21.65
CA GLY A 218 -15.16 -13.09 -20.85
C GLY A 218 -15.63 -12.76 -19.45
N ARG A 219 -14.68 -12.39 -18.61
CA ARG A 219 -14.88 -11.98 -17.22
C ARG A 219 -14.47 -10.53 -17.08
N VAL A 220 -15.31 -9.75 -16.40
CA VAL A 220 -15.09 -8.33 -16.20
C VAL A 220 -15.18 -8.02 -14.71
N LEU A 221 -14.24 -7.24 -14.21
CA LEU A 221 -14.34 -6.57 -12.93
C LEU A 221 -14.28 -5.07 -13.20
N TYR A 222 -15.19 -4.31 -12.57
CA TYR A 222 -15.30 -2.89 -12.80
C TYR A 222 -15.33 -2.11 -11.50
N TRP A 223 -14.40 -1.16 -11.36
CA TRP A 223 -14.34 -0.18 -10.28
C TRP A 223 -15.00 1.12 -10.70
N ASN A 224 -16.15 1.44 -10.12
CA ASN A 224 -16.86 2.70 -10.32
C ASN A 224 -16.39 3.76 -9.32
N MET A 225 -15.07 3.91 -9.16
CA MET A 225 -14.47 4.88 -8.24
C MET A 225 -13.00 5.15 -8.58
N ASP A 226 -12.42 6.20 -8.01
CA ASP A 226 -11.05 6.66 -8.22
C ASP A 226 -10.05 6.30 -7.10
N LEU A 227 -10.48 5.53 -6.08
CA LEU A 227 -9.64 5.15 -4.93
C LEU A 227 -8.35 4.40 -5.27
N LEU A 228 -8.29 3.70 -6.41
CA LEU A 228 -7.09 2.95 -6.80
C LEU A 228 -5.91 3.86 -7.18
N ALA A 229 -6.11 5.17 -7.30
CA ALA A 229 -5.05 6.15 -7.50
C ALA A 229 -4.17 6.36 -6.26
N ASP A 230 -4.64 5.94 -5.09
CA ASP A 230 -3.90 6.00 -3.83
C ASP A 230 -3.10 4.71 -3.58
N ARG A 231 -1.88 4.86 -3.07
CA ARG A 231 -0.91 3.75 -2.88
C ARG A 231 -1.42 2.69 -1.90
N GLU A 232 -2.26 3.07 -0.95
CA GLU A 232 -2.85 2.22 0.08
C GLU A 232 -3.77 1.15 -0.55
N PHE A 233 -4.29 1.40 -1.75
CA PHE A 233 -5.20 0.48 -2.45
C PHE A 233 -4.52 -0.39 -3.51
N ARG A 234 -3.18 -0.37 -3.64
CA ARG A 234 -2.45 -1.24 -4.58
C ARG A 234 -2.78 -2.73 -4.42
N GLY A 235 -3.05 -3.19 -3.19
CA GLY A 235 -3.48 -4.56 -2.96
C GLY A 235 -4.79 -4.91 -3.68
N PHE A 236 -5.75 -3.97 -3.72
CA PHE A 236 -7.00 -4.13 -4.46
C PHE A 236 -6.78 -4.15 -5.98
N ALA A 237 -5.82 -3.38 -6.49
CA ALA A 237 -5.43 -3.42 -7.91
C ALA A 237 -4.90 -4.81 -8.32
N VAL A 238 -3.97 -5.39 -7.54
CA VAL A 238 -3.47 -6.75 -7.79
C VAL A 238 -4.62 -7.74 -7.78
N GLN A 239 -5.45 -7.70 -6.73
CA GLN A 239 -6.56 -8.63 -6.60
C GLN A 239 -7.57 -8.48 -7.74
N SER A 240 -7.74 -7.28 -8.29
CA SER A 240 -8.64 -7.02 -9.40
C SER A 240 -8.22 -7.72 -10.67
N VAL A 241 -6.92 -7.66 -10.97
CA VAL A 241 -6.33 -8.39 -12.09
C VAL A 241 -6.42 -9.89 -11.87
N LEU A 242 -6.17 -10.38 -10.65
CA LEU A 242 -6.27 -11.82 -10.36
C LEU A 242 -7.71 -12.33 -10.46
N ASP A 243 -8.69 -11.55 -10.02
CA ASP A 243 -10.11 -11.93 -9.96
C ASP A 243 -10.71 -12.24 -11.34
N VAL A 244 -10.30 -11.49 -12.35
CA VAL A 244 -10.82 -11.69 -13.71
C VAL A 244 -10.25 -12.94 -14.37
N HIS A 245 -9.14 -13.50 -13.88
CA HIS A 245 -8.61 -14.75 -14.40
C HIS A 245 -9.39 -15.96 -13.85
N THR A 246 -9.50 -17.02 -14.66
CA THR A 246 -10.07 -18.29 -14.15
C THR A 246 -9.12 -18.98 -13.17
N SER A 247 -7.81 -18.88 -13.43
CA SER A 247 -6.73 -19.32 -12.56
C SER A 247 -5.62 -18.29 -12.68
N ALA A 248 -5.10 -17.82 -11.55
CA ALA A 248 -3.99 -16.88 -11.52
C ALA A 248 -2.99 -17.25 -10.42
N VAL A 249 -1.75 -16.84 -10.65
CA VAL A 249 -0.64 -17.00 -9.70
C VAL A 249 -0.08 -15.62 -9.41
N MET A 250 0.22 -15.36 -8.14
CA MET A 250 0.95 -14.17 -7.72
C MET A 250 2.08 -14.58 -6.78
N ALA A 251 3.17 -13.81 -6.80
CA ALA A 251 4.17 -13.92 -5.75
C ALA A 251 3.63 -13.24 -4.48
N ILE A 252 3.70 -13.95 -3.34
CA ILE A 252 3.41 -13.38 -2.02
C ILE A 252 4.73 -13.41 -1.25
N ALA A 253 5.17 -12.23 -0.81
CA ALA A 253 6.24 -12.14 0.16
C ALA A 253 5.70 -12.61 1.52
N ASN A 254 6.02 -13.84 1.91
CA ASN A 254 5.68 -14.35 3.24
C ASN A 254 6.72 -13.86 4.26
N VAL A 255 6.77 -12.55 4.46
CA VAL A 255 7.71 -11.86 5.35
C VAL A 255 7.00 -11.41 6.61
N GLY A 256 7.63 -11.63 7.77
CA GLY A 256 7.20 -11.10 9.05
C GLY A 256 8.32 -10.23 9.60
N LEU A 257 7.96 -9.03 10.06
CA LEU A 257 8.94 -8.03 10.45
C LEU A 257 8.60 -7.51 11.85
N PHE A 258 9.57 -7.54 12.76
CA PHE A 258 9.41 -7.06 14.12
C PHE A 258 10.40 -5.93 14.37
N HIS A 259 9.93 -4.70 14.19
CA HIS A 259 10.72 -3.51 14.46
C HIS A 259 10.47 -3.04 15.89
N VAL A 260 11.57 -2.79 16.59
CA VAL A 260 11.58 -2.12 17.89
C VAL A 260 12.17 -0.76 17.65
N ASP A 261 11.27 0.22 17.52
CA ASP A 261 11.63 1.61 17.34
C ASP A 261 12.14 2.20 18.66
N ASP A 262 13.05 3.17 18.59
CA ASP A 262 13.60 3.86 19.75
C ASP A 262 14.23 2.94 20.81
N PHE A 263 14.97 1.92 20.36
CA PHE A 263 15.75 1.10 21.29
C PHE A 263 16.96 0.42 20.64
N PRO A 264 18.13 0.40 21.30
CA PRO A 264 18.46 1.16 22.51
C PRO A 264 18.42 2.66 22.30
N ALA A 265 17.95 3.40 23.30
CA ALA A 265 17.82 4.86 23.24
C ALA A 265 18.10 5.51 24.61
N PRO A 266 18.50 6.80 24.63
CA PRO A 266 18.65 7.55 25.87
C PRO A 266 17.39 7.49 26.74
N ALA A 267 17.55 7.09 28.01
CA ALA A 267 16.43 6.91 28.93
C ALA A 267 16.78 7.40 30.34
N SER A 268 15.75 7.67 31.15
CA SER A 268 15.94 8.26 32.47
C SER A 268 16.48 7.27 33.50
N THR A 269 17.46 7.73 34.29
CA THR A 269 17.94 7.04 35.51
C THR A 269 17.02 7.26 36.72
N ARG A 270 15.94 8.03 36.57
CA ARG A 270 14.95 8.28 37.64
C ARG A 270 13.87 7.21 37.66
N LYS A 271 13.30 7.00 38.84
CA LYS A 271 12.04 6.26 39.00
C LYS A 271 10.90 7.17 38.55
N LEU A 272 10.26 6.82 37.44
CA LEU A 272 9.14 7.56 36.85
C LEU A 272 7.95 6.63 36.69
N GLU A 273 6.73 7.14 36.91
CA GLU A 273 5.52 6.36 36.65
C GLU A 273 5.37 6.06 35.14
N PRO A 274 4.83 4.88 34.75
CA PRO A 274 4.28 3.83 35.63
C PRO A 274 5.34 2.85 36.19
N VAL A 275 6.58 2.91 35.73
CA VAL A 275 7.64 1.97 36.13
C VAL A 275 7.91 2.03 37.64
N ALA A 276 7.87 3.23 38.22
CA ALA A 276 8.05 3.44 39.64
C ALA A 276 6.99 2.70 40.48
N GLY A 277 5.70 2.89 40.17
CA GLY A 277 4.62 2.26 40.93
C GLY A 277 4.51 0.75 40.71
N GLU A 278 4.82 0.25 39.51
CA GLU A 278 4.66 -1.17 39.18
C GLU A 278 5.87 -2.04 39.52
N TYR A 279 7.08 -1.50 39.38
CA TYR A 279 8.33 -2.28 39.51
C TYR A 279 9.28 -1.73 40.58
N ASP A 280 9.05 -0.52 41.09
CA ASP A 280 9.97 0.20 41.99
C ASP A 280 11.40 0.30 41.41
N MET A 281 11.51 0.55 40.10
CA MET A 281 12.76 0.65 39.35
C MET A 281 12.91 2.00 38.65
N SER A 282 14.15 2.37 38.30
CA SER A 282 14.37 3.42 37.30
C SER A 282 13.94 2.96 35.92
N VAL A 283 13.72 3.88 34.98
CA VAL A 283 13.34 3.51 33.61
C VAL A 283 14.43 2.67 32.93
N VAL A 284 15.71 3.03 33.08
CA VAL A 284 16.82 2.23 32.52
C VAL A 284 16.98 0.87 33.19
N ASP A 285 16.77 0.78 34.51
CA ASP A 285 16.80 -0.51 35.21
C ASP A 285 15.68 -1.43 34.73
N PHE A 286 14.48 -0.89 34.52
CA PHE A 286 13.36 -1.65 34.00
C PHE A 286 13.63 -2.16 32.58
N TYR A 287 14.12 -1.30 31.67
CA TYR A 287 14.45 -1.73 30.32
C TYR A 287 15.52 -2.82 30.30
N TYR A 288 16.57 -2.66 31.11
CA TYR A 288 17.66 -3.62 31.19
C TYR A 288 17.25 -4.94 31.87
N LYS A 289 16.57 -4.88 33.03
CA LYS A 289 16.35 -6.05 33.91
C LYS A 289 15.06 -6.79 33.63
N VAL A 290 14.07 -6.14 33.01
CA VAL A 290 12.73 -6.70 32.81
C VAL A 290 12.41 -6.76 31.32
N TRP A 291 12.26 -5.60 30.67
CA TRP A 291 11.69 -5.55 29.32
C TRP A 291 12.59 -6.21 28.27
N PHE A 292 13.90 -5.90 28.24
CA PHE A 292 14.80 -6.49 27.26
C PHE A 292 14.92 -8.02 27.42
N PRO A 293 15.14 -8.57 28.64
CA PRO A 293 15.08 -10.02 28.86
C PRO A 293 13.76 -10.66 28.41
N ASP A 294 12.63 -9.97 28.58
CA ASP A 294 11.31 -10.42 28.13
C ASP A 294 11.22 -10.48 26.61
N MET A 295 11.67 -9.43 25.92
CA MET A 295 11.79 -9.40 24.46
C MET A 295 12.68 -10.54 23.98
N MET A 296 13.86 -10.74 24.56
CA MET A 296 14.76 -11.85 24.22
C MET A 296 14.13 -13.23 24.46
N ARG A 297 13.30 -13.37 25.49
CA ARG A 297 12.55 -14.60 25.77
C ARG A 297 11.45 -14.84 24.74
N LEU A 298 10.76 -13.79 24.28
CA LEU A 298 9.78 -13.87 23.18
C LEU A 298 10.45 -14.25 21.87
N ALA A 299 11.59 -13.63 21.54
CA ALA A 299 12.41 -14.01 20.37
C ALA A 299 12.75 -15.50 20.39
N ARG A 300 13.32 -16.01 21.49
CA ARG A 300 13.65 -17.44 21.58
C ARG A 300 12.43 -18.35 21.53
N LYS A 301 11.32 -17.96 22.17
CA LYS A 301 10.10 -18.79 22.23
C LYS A 301 9.42 -18.94 20.86
N TYR A 302 9.41 -17.86 20.06
CA TYR A 302 8.68 -17.81 18.79
C TYR A 302 9.58 -17.74 17.56
N GLY A 303 10.91 -17.80 17.73
CA GLY A 303 11.87 -17.67 16.63
C GLY A 303 11.83 -16.28 15.97
N LEU A 304 11.68 -15.21 16.77
CA LEU A 304 11.60 -13.85 16.24
C LEU A 304 12.99 -13.23 16.13
N HIS A 305 13.26 -12.59 15.00
CA HIS A 305 14.42 -11.72 14.80
C HIS A 305 13.93 -10.28 14.84
N TYR A 306 14.43 -9.51 15.80
CA TYR A 306 14.07 -8.10 15.95
C TYR A 306 15.04 -7.23 15.17
N LEU A 307 14.50 -6.19 14.52
CA LEU A 307 15.25 -5.02 14.09
C LEU A 307 15.13 -3.95 15.17
N TRP A 308 16.25 -3.54 15.73
CA TRP A 308 16.36 -2.55 16.79
C TRP A 308 16.84 -1.23 16.18
N ILE A 309 16.00 -0.21 16.23
CA ILE A 309 16.23 1.05 15.53
C ILE A 309 16.69 2.09 16.55
N ILE A 310 17.95 2.50 16.44
CA ILE A 310 18.66 3.32 17.42
C ILE A 310 18.56 4.82 17.09
N PRO A 311 18.01 5.64 17.99
CA PRO A 311 18.27 7.08 18.04
C PRO A 311 19.42 7.39 19.01
N PHE A 312 20.33 8.28 18.64
CA PHE A 312 21.43 8.67 19.54
C PHE A 312 21.04 9.80 20.51
N ASN A 313 20.07 10.63 20.13
CA ASN A 313 19.67 11.82 20.87
C ASN A 313 18.16 12.09 20.78
N TYR A 314 17.66 12.89 21.72
CA TYR A 314 16.30 13.43 21.75
C TYR A 314 16.32 14.97 21.89
N ASN A 315 17.38 15.62 21.41
CA ASN A 315 17.56 17.08 21.51
C ASN A 315 16.90 17.85 20.36
N GLY A 316 16.38 17.15 19.34
CA GLY A 316 15.74 17.74 18.18
C GLY A 316 16.70 18.45 17.23
N LEU A 317 18.02 18.30 17.39
CA LEU A 317 19.00 18.88 16.48
C LEU A 317 19.07 18.05 15.19
N VAL A 318 18.85 18.70 14.05
CA VAL A 318 18.96 18.09 12.72
C VAL A 318 20.21 18.55 11.96
N GLU A 319 20.96 19.51 12.52
CA GLU A 319 22.18 20.07 11.95
C GLU A 319 23.37 19.96 12.94
N PRO A 320 24.62 19.88 12.42
CA PRO A 320 25.81 19.88 13.26
C PRO A 320 26.04 21.23 13.96
N PRO A 321 26.83 21.26 15.06
CA PRO A 321 27.59 20.16 15.62
C PRO A 321 26.74 19.16 16.40
N TRP A 322 27.00 17.88 16.18
CA TRP A 322 26.36 16.77 16.88
C TRP A 322 27.13 16.38 18.14
N ASP A 323 26.41 15.99 19.19
CA ASP A 323 26.96 15.44 20.43
C ASP A 323 26.26 14.11 20.80
N PHE A 324 26.96 13.28 21.56
CA PHE A 324 26.44 11.99 22.00
C PHE A 324 26.25 11.96 23.52
N ASP A 325 26.05 13.13 24.14
CA ASP A 325 26.03 13.23 25.60
C ASP A 325 24.87 12.42 26.17
N GLN A 326 23.67 12.53 25.58
CA GLN A 326 22.50 11.76 25.99
C GLN A 326 22.71 10.24 25.81
N TRP A 327 23.40 9.83 24.74
CA TRP A 327 23.70 8.43 24.45
C TRP A 327 24.55 7.77 25.53
N VAL A 328 25.49 8.50 26.11
CA VAL A 328 26.42 7.99 27.14
C VAL A 328 26.05 8.40 28.57
N HIS A 329 25.06 9.28 28.73
CA HIS A 329 24.69 9.86 30.03
C HIS A 329 24.13 8.82 30.99
N ALA A 330 23.14 8.06 30.54
CA ALA A 330 22.48 7.09 31.39
C ALA A 330 23.40 5.88 31.62
N LYS A 331 23.57 5.49 32.89
CA LYS A 331 24.42 4.36 33.27
C LYS A 331 23.65 3.34 34.06
N ILE A 332 24.07 2.09 33.94
CA ILE A 332 23.60 0.95 34.74
C ILE A 332 24.78 0.33 35.50
N GLU A 333 24.49 -0.30 36.63
CA GLU A 333 25.50 -1.04 37.41
C GLU A 333 25.58 -2.49 36.94
N LEU A 334 26.78 -2.93 36.56
CA LEU A 334 27.10 -4.32 36.22
C LEU A 334 28.30 -4.77 37.05
N ASN A 335 28.12 -5.78 37.90
CA ASN A 335 29.19 -6.34 38.73
C ASN A 335 30.00 -5.28 39.51
N GLY A 336 29.33 -4.25 40.03
CA GLY A 336 29.96 -3.15 40.76
C GLY A 336 30.66 -2.09 39.89
N GLN A 337 30.45 -2.10 38.56
CA GLN A 337 30.95 -1.07 37.64
C GLN A 337 29.79 -0.37 36.93
N GLU A 338 29.88 0.96 36.79
CA GLU A 338 28.94 1.72 35.97
C GLU A 338 29.32 1.61 34.49
N VAL A 339 28.36 1.23 33.65
CA VAL A 339 28.51 1.22 32.18
C VAL A 339 27.43 2.08 31.52
N PRO A 340 27.72 2.73 30.37
CA PRO A 340 26.70 3.45 29.62
C PRO A 340 25.61 2.49 29.13
N PHE A 341 24.36 2.78 29.49
CA PHE A 341 23.19 1.92 29.23
C PHE A 341 23.02 1.64 27.74
N CYS A 342 22.95 2.68 26.90
CA CYS A 342 22.67 2.52 25.47
C CYS A 342 23.77 1.72 24.75
N VAL A 343 25.03 1.99 25.09
CA VAL A 343 26.19 1.24 24.57
C VAL A 343 26.10 -0.23 24.97
N TYR A 344 25.84 -0.50 26.25
CA TYR A 344 25.71 -1.86 26.74
C TYR A 344 24.56 -2.61 26.07
N MET A 345 23.37 -2.01 26.00
CA MET A 345 22.21 -2.62 25.35
C MET A 345 22.44 -2.88 23.87
N SER A 346 23.13 -1.97 23.17
CA SER A 346 23.47 -2.17 21.75
C SER A 346 24.39 -3.36 21.57
N HIS A 347 25.38 -3.54 22.46
CA HIS A 347 26.21 -4.75 22.47
C HIS A 347 25.39 -6.01 22.80
N GLN A 348 24.43 -5.95 23.71
CA GLN A 348 23.56 -7.10 24.01
C GLN A 348 22.72 -7.51 22.81
N VAL A 349 22.16 -6.54 22.07
CA VAL A 349 21.44 -6.82 20.82
C VAL A 349 22.36 -7.46 19.78
N ALA A 350 23.53 -6.85 19.55
CA ALA A 350 24.49 -7.28 18.53
C ALA A 350 25.11 -8.66 18.78
N GLN A 351 25.00 -9.20 20.00
CA GLN A 351 25.48 -10.55 20.33
C GLN A 351 24.53 -11.67 19.89
N GLY A 352 23.31 -11.35 19.47
CA GLY A 352 22.30 -12.32 19.02
C GLY A 352 22.08 -12.34 17.50
N GLU A 353 21.05 -13.08 17.07
CA GLU A 353 20.55 -13.11 15.69
C GLU A 353 19.59 -11.93 15.41
N HIS A 354 19.92 -10.76 15.94
CA HIS A 354 19.13 -9.53 15.86
C HIS A 354 19.86 -8.49 15.04
N GLU A 355 19.10 -7.59 14.43
CA GLU A 355 19.64 -6.54 13.58
C GLU A 355 19.59 -5.20 14.30
N LEU A 356 20.64 -4.39 14.12
CA LEU A 356 20.68 -2.99 14.54
C LEU A 356 20.53 -2.11 13.30
N ALA A 357 19.61 -1.17 13.36
CA ALA A 357 19.47 -0.08 12.41
C ALA A 357 19.62 1.26 13.12
N LEU A 358 19.86 2.30 12.33
CA LEU A 358 19.90 3.67 12.83
C LEU A 358 18.55 4.33 12.50
N HIS A 359 17.89 4.87 13.52
CA HIS A 359 16.78 5.79 13.33
C HIS A 359 17.31 7.09 12.69
N GLY A 360 18.43 7.57 13.23
CA GLY A 360 19.09 8.81 12.86
C GLY A 360 19.95 9.30 14.03
N TYR A 361 20.54 10.48 13.89
CA TYR A 361 21.18 11.15 15.03
C TYR A 361 20.16 11.44 16.14
N ASP A 362 18.97 11.89 15.75
CA ASP A 362 17.85 12.19 16.64
C ASP A 362 16.60 11.36 16.28
N HIS A 363 15.63 11.30 17.18
CA HIS A 363 14.33 10.64 16.97
C HIS A 363 13.40 11.37 15.97
N GLN A 364 13.77 12.56 15.50
CA GLN A 364 12.96 13.25 14.50
C GLN A 364 12.91 12.45 13.18
N SER A 365 11.69 12.28 12.64
CA SER A 365 11.49 11.61 11.37
C SER A 365 12.23 12.35 10.24
N LEU A 366 12.83 11.58 9.33
CA LEU A 366 13.40 12.07 8.07
C LEU A 366 12.29 12.50 7.10
N ARG A 367 11.67 13.65 7.37
CA ARG A 367 10.69 14.28 6.47
C ARG A 367 11.28 15.53 5.81
N LEU A 368 11.01 15.70 4.53
CA LEU A 368 11.52 16.82 3.73
C LEU A 368 11.05 18.19 4.26
N ASP A 369 9.84 18.27 4.80
CA ASP A 369 9.26 19.50 5.37
C ASP A 369 9.92 19.94 6.68
N TRP A 370 10.61 19.05 7.38
CA TRP A 370 11.37 19.36 8.59
C TRP A 370 12.77 19.89 8.28
N TRP A 371 13.34 19.52 7.13
CA TRP A 371 14.65 20.01 6.66
C TRP A 371 14.54 21.35 5.90
N MET A 372 13.47 21.57 5.15
CA MET A 372 13.28 22.80 4.36
C MET A 372 12.98 24.05 5.21
N ARG A 373 12.82 23.92 6.53
CA ARG A 373 12.52 25.06 7.42
C ARG A 373 13.75 25.90 7.80
N ASP A 374 14.96 25.39 7.58
CA ASP A 374 16.20 26.09 7.88
C ASP A 374 16.95 26.51 6.59
N GLY A 375 16.34 27.43 5.84
CA GLY A 375 17.06 28.53 5.19
C GLY A 375 18.26 28.21 4.27
N ILE A 376 18.24 27.14 3.48
CA ILE A 376 19.20 26.96 2.37
C ILE A 376 18.52 27.37 1.05
N GLY A 377 18.62 28.67 0.74
CA GLY A 377 18.68 29.24 -0.60
C GLY A 377 17.65 28.82 -1.65
N GLU A 378 16.48 29.46 -1.65
CA GLU A 378 15.86 29.84 -2.93
C GLU A 378 16.51 31.15 -3.40
N GLU A 379 17.70 31.05 -3.99
CA GLU A 379 18.17 32.00 -4.99
C GLU A 379 17.90 31.39 -6.37
N GLU A 380 17.02 32.06 -7.13
CA GLU A 380 16.92 32.07 -8.59
C GLU A 380 16.80 30.73 -9.36
N ALA A 381 15.58 30.40 -9.78
CA ALA A 381 15.17 30.28 -11.21
C ALA A 381 13.69 29.93 -11.36
#